data_AF-A0A094J1U4-F1
#
_entry.id   AF-A0A094J1U4-F1
#
_cell.length_a   1.000
_cell.length_b   1.000
_cell.length_c   1.000
_cell.angle_alpha   90.00
_cell.angle_beta   90.00
_cell.angle_gamma   90.00
#
_symmetry.space_group_name_H-M   'P 1'
#
loop_
_entity.id
_entity.type
_entity.pdbx_description
1 polymer ?
#
loop_
_entity_poly.entity_id
_entity_poly.type
_entity_poly.pdbx_seq_one_letter_code
_entity_poly.pdbx_strand_id
1 'polypeptide(L)'
;MYKLADLILMFGISERTLRRHINKGILLGTKVGGIWHFDEEQLKEYLNSGLSFDELKRRGNRDIIDFINDSRDISIKNACLIIDKKEISTLKKNKIVMHSNSIKSPFGFKYHKYKQFHRFVLIGDIESITEFSNYINTI
;
A
#
# COMPACT_ATOMS: atom_id res chain seq x y z
N MET A 1 -20.23 -4.00 -15.02
CA MET A 1 -20.32 -2.99 -13.93
C MET A 1 -19.64 -3.56 -12.70
N TYR A 2 -18.85 -2.73 -12.02
CA TYR A 2 -18.08 -3.06 -10.82
C TYR A 2 -18.90 -2.75 -9.57
N LYS A 3 -18.66 -3.50 -8.48
CA LYS A 3 -19.23 -3.25 -7.15
C LYS A 3 -18.21 -2.57 -6.25
N LEU A 4 -18.69 -2.01 -5.13
CA LEU A 4 -17.83 -1.35 -4.15
C LEU A 4 -16.68 -2.24 -3.66
N ALA A 5 -16.93 -3.55 -3.48
CA ALA A 5 -15.92 -4.53 -3.09
C ALA A 5 -14.80 -4.67 -4.14
N ASP A 6 -15.13 -4.60 -5.43
CA ASP A 6 -14.16 -4.67 -6.52
C ASP A 6 -13.23 -3.46 -6.48
N LEU A 7 -13.77 -2.26 -6.21
CA LEU A 7 -12.99 -1.03 -6.08
C LEU A 7 -12.05 -1.05 -4.87
N ILE A 8 -12.45 -1.67 -3.76
CA ILE A 8 -11.58 -1.86 -2.58
C ILE A 8 -10.36 -2.70 -2.99
N LEU A 9 -10.56 -3.78 -3.73
CA LEU A 9 -9.50 -4.65 -4.20
C LEU A 9 -8.63 -3.98 -5.27
N MET A 10 -9.23 -3.25 -6.21
CA MET A 10 -8.53 -2.61 -7.32
C MET A 10 -7.67 -1.42 -6.87
N PHE A 11 -8.17 -0.63 -5.91
CA PHE A 11 -7.54 0.64 -5.52
C PHE A 11 -6.89 0.61 -4.14
N GLY A 12 -7.08 -0.46 -3.35
CA GLY A 12 -6.54 -0.56 -1.99
C GLY A 12 -7.14 0.47 -1.01
N ILE A 13 -8.37 0.92 -1.26
CA ILE A 13 -9.04 1.95 -0.48
C ILE A 13 -10.05 1.30 0.47
N SER A 14 -10.07 1.74 1.73
CA SER A 14 -11.14 1.37 2.66
C SER A 14 -12.52 1.70 2.09
N GLU A 15 -13.50 0.83 2.35
CA GLU A 15 -14.91 1.07 2.01
C GLU A 15 -15.42 2.43 2.48
N ARG A 16 -15.06 2.85 3.70
CA ARG A 16 -15.39 4.15 4.29
C ARG A 16 -14.99 5.34 3.40
N THR A 17 -13.82 5.27 2.79
CA THR A 17 -13.30 6.36 1.94
C THR A 17 -14.01 6.37 0.59
N LEU A 18 -14.27 5.20 0.00
CA LEU A 18 -15.08 5.10 -1.23
C LEU A 18 -16.49 5.68 -1.00
N ARG A 19 -17.15 5.32 0.11
CA ARG A 19 -18.46 5.88 0.48
C ARG A 19 -18.41 7.39 0.66
N ARG A 20 -17.36 7.93 1.29
CA ARG A 20 -17.14 9.38 1.37
C ARG A 20 -16.99 10.01 -0.02
N HIS A 21 -16.29 9.38 -0.95
CA HIS A 21 -16.09 9.90 -2.31
C HIS A 21 -17.39 9.91 -3.11
N ILE A 22 -18.22 8.88 -2.94
CA ILE A 22 -19.58 8.83 -3.49
C ILE A 22 -20.41 10.00 -2.94
N ASN A 23 -20.43 10.17 -1.61
CA ASN A 23 -21.21 11.25 -0.97
C ASN A 23 -20.74 12.65 -1.37
N LYS A 24 -19.47 12.80 -1.78
CA LYS A 24 -18.88 14.07 -2.23
C LYS A 24 -18.99 14.29 -3.74
N GLY A 25 -19.58 13.35 -4.49
CA GLY A 25 -19.65 13.39 -5.96
C GLY A 25 -18.30 13.21 -6.66
N ILE A 26 -17.26 12.78 -5.94
CA ILE A 26 -15.92 12.52 -6.51
C ILE A 26 -15.94 11.19 -7.27
N LEU A 27 -16.61 10.17 -6.71
CA LEU A 27 -16.84 8.88 -7.36
C LEU A 27 -18.30 8.79 -7.75
N LEU A 28 -18.58 8.84 -9.05
CA LEU A 28 -19.91 8.64 -9.60
C LEU A 28 -20.25 7.16 -9.68
N GLY A 29 -21.50 6.80 -9.41
CA GLY A 29 -21.99 5.44 -9.54
C GLY A 29 -23.51 5.40 -9.48
N THR A 30 -24.07 4.22 -9.74
CA THR A 30 -25.52 3.99 -9.77
C THR A 30 -25.90 2.96 -8.72
N LYS A 31 -26.91 3.26 -7.91
CA LYS A 31 -27.41 2.34 -6.89
C LYS A 31 -28.59 1.52 -7.45
N VAL A 32 -28.39 0.20 -7.59
CA VAL A 32 -29.40 -0.74 -8.09
C VAL A 32 -29.63 -1.80 -7.02
N GLY A 33 -30.87 -1.97 -6.56
CA GLY A 33 -31.21 -2.97 -5.54
C GLY A 33 -30.43 -2.80 -4.23
N GLY A 34 -30.12 -1.57 -3.84
CA GLY A 34 -29.34 -1.28 -2.63
C GLY A 34 -27.81 -1.38 -2.82
N ILE A 35 -27.34 -1.89 -3.96
CA ILE A 35 -25.92 -2.12 -4.24
C ILE A 35 -25.40 -1.06 -5.21
N TRP A 36 -24.22 -0.49 -4.89
CA TRP A 36 -23.54 0.44 -5.78
C TRP A 36 -22.87 -0.30 -6.94
N HIS A 37 -23.12 0.21 -8.14
CA HIS A 37 -22.55 -0.24 -9.39
C HIS A 37 -21.82 0.92 -10.07
N PHE A 38 -20.67 0.61 -10.64
CA PHE A 38 -19.79 1.57 -11.31
C PHE A 38 -19.52 1.05 -12.72
N ASP A 39 -19.66 1.89 -13.73
CA ASP A 39 -19.22 1.56 -15.09
C ASP A 39 -17.75 1.93 -15.31
N GLU A 40 -17.21 1.54 -16.46
CA GLU A 40 -15.79 1.74 -16.75
C GLU A 40 -15.44 3.21 -17.02
N GLU A 41 -16.35 3.98 -17.62
CA GLU A 41 -16.14 5.40 -17.93
C GLU A 41 -16.08 6.23 -16.64
N GLN A 42 -17.02 6.00 -15.72
CA GLN A 42 -17.04 6.61 -14.39
C GLN A 42 -15.76 6.32 -13.60
N LEU A 43 -15.23 5.10 -13.72
CA LEU A 43 -13.97 4.73 -13.07
C LEU A 43 -12.77 5.40 -13.73
N LYS A 44 -12.74 5.52 -15.06
CA LYS A 44 -11.70 6.26 -15.78
C LYS A 44 -11.70 7.73 -15.37
N GLU A 45 -12.85 8.37 -15.33
CA GLU A 45 -12.99 9.75 -14.85
C GLU A 45 -12.54 9.90 -13.40
N TYR A 46 -12.98 8.99 -12.52
CA TYR A 46 -12.57 8.98 -11.12
C TYR A 46 -11.04 8.91 -10.97
N LEU A 47 -10.36 8.10 -11.79
CA LEU A 47 -8.89 7.98 -11.77
C LEU A 47 -8.19 9.19 -12.39
N ASN A 48 -8.78 9.81 -13.41
CA ASN A 48 -8.22 10.98 -14.10
C ASN A 48 -8.43 12.29 -13.33
N SER A 49 -9.34 12.33 -12.34
CA SER A 49 -9.70 13.54 -11.60
C SER A 49 -8.61 14.15 -10.70
N GLY A 50 -7.38 13.62 -10.68
CA GLY A 50 -6.19 14.18 -10.00
C GLY A 50 -6.22 14.16 -8.46
N LEU A 51 -7.37 14.48 -7.87
CA LEU A 51 -7.61 14.47 -6.42
C LEU A 51 -7.55 13.06 -5.85
N SER A 52 -8.01 12.04 -6.58
CA SER A 52 -8.00 10.66 -6.12
C SER A 52 -6.60 10.05 -6.29
N PHE A 53 -6.02 10.05 -7.49
CA PHE A 53 -4.79 9.28 -7.78
C PHE A 53 -3.60 9.70 -6.91
N ASP A 54 -3.43 11.00 -6.66
CA ASP A 54 -2.37 11.49 -5.78
C ASP A 54 -2.67 11.26 -4.30
N GLU A 55 -3.92 11.33 -3.84
CA GLU A 55 -4.28 10.96 -2.45
C GLU A 55 -4.19 9.44 -2.21
N LEU A 56 -4.49 8.65 -3.24
CA LEU A 56 -4.40 7.18 -3.26
C LEU A 56 -2.96 6.71 -3.19
N LYS A 57 -2.09 7.34 -3.99
CA LYS A 57 -0.64 7.13 -3.95
C LYS A 57 -0.05 7.63 -2.63
N ARG A 58 -0.52 8.78 -2.11
CA ARG A 58 -0.08 9.35 -0.82
C ARG A 58 -0.49 8.53 0.40
N ARG A 59 -1.63 7.80 0.39
CA ARG A 59 -2.04 6.96 1.54
C ARG A 59 -1.31 5.61 1.60
N GLY A 60 -1.03 4.99 0.45
CA GLY A 60 -0.23 3.75 0.43
C GLY A 60 1.26 4.00 0.73
N ASN A 61 1.79 5.12 0.24
CA ASN A 61 3.21 5.46 0.33
C ASN A 61 3.53 6.52 1.38
N ARG A 62 2.60 6.84 2.31
CA ARG A 62 2.80 7.93 3.27
C ARG A 62 4.12 7.81 4.01
N ASP A 63 4.45 6.64 4.55
CA ASP A 63 5.70 6.42 5.28
C ASP A 63 6.96 6.56 4.40
N ILE A 64 6.86 6.31 3.09
CA ILE A 64 7.97 6.52 2.13
C ILE A 64 8.09 8.01 1.80
N ILE A 65 6.97 8.70 1.63
CA ILE A 65 6.90 10.13 1.36
C ILE A 65 7.37 10.91 2.59
N ASP A 66 6.94 10.50 3.78
CA ASP A 66 7.43 10.98 5.06
C ASP A 66 8.93 10.66 5.15
N PHE A 67 9.38 9.44 4.83
CA PHE A 67 10.83 9.14 4.79
C PHE A 67 11.64 10.12 3.91
N ILE A 68 11.13 10.45 2.72
CA ILE A 68 11.78 11.35 1.75
C ILE A 68 11.71 12.82 2.19
N ASN A 69 10.59 13.24 2.78
CA ASN A 69 10.32 14.65 3.11
C ASN A 69 10.69 15.02 4.55
N ASP A 70 10.89 14.03 5.42
CA ASP A 70 11.17 14.25 6.83
C ASP A 70 12.65 14.63 6.99
N SER A 71 12.85 15.84 7.51
CA SER A 71 14.11 16.38 8.00
C SER A 71 14.53 15.67 9.30
N ARG A 72 14.66 14.34 9.26
CA ARG A 72 15.13 13.55 10.39
C ARG A 72 16.58 13.87 10.67
N ASP A 73 16.93 13.75 11.94
CA ASP A 73 18.27 13.95 12.46
C ASP A 73 19.29 13.16 11.62
N ILE A 74 20.11 13.89 10.86
CA ILE A 74 21.08 13.34 9.88
C ILE A 74 22.12 12.44 10.60
N SER A 75 22.20 12.52 11.93
CA SER A 75 23.02 11.64 12.76
C SER A 75 22.59 10.16 12.71
N ILE A 76 21.34 9.85 12.39
CA ILE A 76 20.84 8.48 12.25
C ILE A 76 20.82 8.12 10.76
N LYS A 77 21.68 7.19 10.35
CA LYS A 77 21.71 6.64 8.99
C LYS A 77 20.44 5.81 8.73
N ASN A 78 19.39 6.48 8.27
CA ASN A 78 18.13 5.86 7.89
C ASN A 78 18.14 5.44 6.42
N ALA A 79 17.48 4.33 6.10
CA ALA A 79 17.26 3.86 4.74
C ALA A 79 15.80 3.46 4.50
N CYS A 80 15.43 3.37 3.22
CA CYS A 80 14.18 2.79 2.76
C CYS A 80 14.52 1.79 1.64
N LEU A 81 14.11 0.53 1.80
CA LEU A 81 14.37 -0.53 0.84
C LEU A 81 13.05 -1.14 0.35
N ILE A 82 12.91 -1.25 -0.98
CA ILE A 82 11.78 -1.89 -1.63
C ILE A 82 12.26 -3.17 -2.31
N ILE A 83 11.65 -4.31 -1.98
CA ILE A 83 12.00 -5.62 -2.52
C ILE A 83 10.76 -6.22 -3.20
N ASP A 84 10.86 -6.50 -4.50
CA ASP A 84 9.82 -7.19 -5.27
C ASP A 84 10.24 -8.64 -5.55
N LYS A 85 9.42 -9.62 -5.14
CA LYS A 85 9.59 -11.05 -5.49
C LYS A 85 8.39 -11.57 -6.27
N LYS A 86 8.61 -12.22 -7.43
CA LYS A 86 7.53 -12.78 -8.27
C LYS A 86 6.86 -14.00 -7.62
N GLU A 87 7.65 -14.86 -6.99
CA GLU A 87 7.16 -16.15 -6.49
C GLU A 87 7.62 -16.33 -5.05
N ILE A 88 6.66 -16.24 -4.11
CA ILE A 88 6.89 -16.57 -2.71
C ILE A 88 5.75 -17.45 -2.22
N SER A 89 6.07 -18.55 -1.54
CA SER A 89 5.03 -19.39 -0.96
C SER A 89 4.34 -18.64 0.19
N THR A 90 3.06 -18.97 0.44
CA THR A 90 2.31 -18.41 1.56
C THR A 90 3.03 -18.64 2.90
N LEU A 91 3.68 -19.79 3.05
CA LEU A 91 4.47 -20.12 4.24
C LEU A 91 5.68 -19.19 4.41
N LYS A 92 6.49 -19.00 3.36
CA LYS A 92 7.64 -18.08 3.39
C LYS A 92 7.21 -16.64 3.66
N LYS A 93 6.15 -16.18 3.00
CA LYS A 93 5.55 -14.86 3.24
C LYS A 93 5.14 -14.68 4.70
N ASN A 94 4.43 -15.65 5.27
CA ASN A 94 3.98 -15.57 6.67
C ASN A 94 5.18 -15.51 7.64
N LYS A 95 6.25 -16.27 7.38
CA LYS A 95 7.48 -16.20 8.18
C LYS A 95 8.13 -14.81 8.12
N ILE A 96 8.21 -14.20 6.95
CA ILE A 96 8.72 -12.82 6.77
C ILE A 96 7.87 -11.81 7.55
N VAL A 97 6.54 -11.89 7.43
CA VAL A 97 5.65 -10.98 8.17
C VAL A 97 5.82 -11.17 9.68
N MET A 98 5.90 -12.40 10.17
CA MET A 98 6.11 -12.66 11.61
C MET A 98 7.47 -12.16 12.10
N HIS A 99 8.53 -12.30 11.31
CA HIS A 99 9.87 -11.82 11.66
C HIS A 99 9.91 -10.29 11.82
N SER A 100 9.02 -9.54 11.16
CA SER A 100 8.96 -8.09 11.35
C SER A 100 8.66 -7.68 12.79
N ASN A 101 7.94 -8.52 13.54
CA ASN A 101 7.63 -8.28 14.95
C ASN A 101 8.82 -8.54 15.89
N SER A 102 9.90 -9.18 15.42
CA SER A 102 11.10 -9.44 16.24
C SER A 102 12.15 -8.33 16.17
N ILE A 103 12.03 -7.38 15.22
CA ILE A 103 12.96 -6.26 15.12
C ILE A 103 12.50 -5.09 16.00
N LYS A 104 13.44 -4.50 16.73
CA LYS A 104 13.19 -3.35 17.60
C LYS A 104 13.21 -2.04 16.82
N SER A 105 12.39 -1.08 17.26
CA SER A 105 12.27 0.27 16.70
C SER A 105 13.60 1.04 16.69
N PRO A 106 13.87 1.92 15.70
CA PRO A 106 12.97 2.36 14.62
C PRO A 106 13.05 1.49 13.36
N PHE A 107 12.08 0.59 13.19
CA PHE A 107 11.92 -0.27 12.02
C PHE A 107 10.44 -0.35 11.63
N GLY A 108 10.16 -0.02 10.38
CA GLY A 108 8.87 -0.09 9.73
C GLY A 108 8.89 -1.14 8.63
N PHE A 109 7.86 -1.98 8.61
CA PHE A 109 7.69 -3.03 7.61
C PHE A 109 6.31 -2.95 6.99
N LYS A 110 6.24 -3.01 5.66
CA LYS A 110 4.98 -3.18 4.92
C LYS A 110 5.11 -4.30 3.91
N TYR A 111 4.01 -5.00 3.74
CA TYR A 111 3.82 -6.00 2.69
C TYR A 111 2.54 -5.71 1.93
N HIS A 112 2.61 -5.78 0.60
CA HIS A 112 1.41 -5.83 -0.24
C HIS A 112 1.67 -6.62 -1.53
N LYS A 113 0.60 -7.17 -2.11
CA LYS A 113 0.66 -7.83 -3.41
C LYS A 113 0.47 -6.76 -4.50
N TYR A 114 1.42 -6.63 -5.41
CA TYR A 114 1.38 -5.69 -6.52
C TYR A 114 1.49 -6.45 -7.84
N LYS A 115 0.38 -6.58 -8.57
CA LYS A 115 0.26 -7.44 -9.76
C LYS A 115 0.72 -8.88 -9.44
N GLN A 116 1.78 -9.35 -10.11
CA GLN A 116 2.41 -10.65 -9.91
C GLN A 116 3.52 -10.64 -8.85
N PHE A 117 3.77 -9.51 -8.18
CA PHE A 117 4.88 -9.37 -7.25
C PHE A 117 4.37 -9.30 -5.79
N HIS A 118 5.17 -9.88 -4.91
CA HIS A 118 5.13 -9.67 -3.47
C HIS A 118 6.11 -8.54 -3.14
N ARG A 119 5.58 -7.38 -2.78
CA ARG A 119 6.37 -6.20 -2.44
C ARG A 119 6.54 -6.10 -0.93
N PHE A 120 7.78 -5.97 -0.51
CA PHE A 120 8.19 -5.68 0.86
C PHE A 120 8.81 -4.28 0.89
N VAL A 121 8.42 -3.46 1.86
CA VAL A 121 8.98 -2.13 2.10
C VAL A 121 9.53 -2.09 3.51
N LEU A 122 10.81 -1.81 3.64
CA LEU A 122 11.54 -1.69 4.89
C LEU A 122 11.97 -0.24 5.10
N ILE A 123 11.74 0.32 6.27
CA ILE A 123 12.11 1.70 6.62
C ILE A 123 12.72 1.69 8.02
N GLY A 124 13.92 2.25 8.21
CA GLY A 124 14.58 2.22 9.51
C GLY A 124 16.08 2.49 9.39
N ASP A 125 16.83 2.15 10.43
CA ASP A 125 18.29 2.21 10.38
C ASP A 125 18.88 1.15 9.42
N ILE A 126 20.09 1.42 8.91
CA ILE A 126 20.77 0.55 7.93
C ILE A 126 21.02 -0.87 8.47
N GLU A 127 21.34 -1.03 9.76
CA GLU A 127 21.66 -2.34 10.34
C GLU A 127 20.40 -3.23 10.35
N SER A 128 19.29 -2.70 10.87
CA SER A 128 17.99 -3.38 10.87
C SER A 128 17.50 -3.72 9.46
N ILE A 129 17.66 -2.80 8.50
CA ILE A 129 17.29 -3.06 7.10
C ILE A 129 18.16 -4.16 6.48
N THR A 130 19.47 -4.12 6.73
CA THR A 130 20.40 -5.11 6.20
C THR A 130 20.10 -6.50 6.76
N GLU A 131 19.91 -6.62 8.07
CA GLU A 131 19.52 -7.87 8.73
C GLU A 131 18.23 -8.44 8.13
N PHE A 132 17.17 -7.62 8.05
CA PHE A 132 15.88 -8.08 7.57
C PHE A 132 15.88 -8.41 6.07
N SER A 133 16.62 -7.65 5.27
CA SER A 133 16.76 -7.92 3.83
C SER A 133 17.47 -9.25 3.56
N ASN A 134 18.46 -9.61 4.38
CA ASN A 134 19.12 -10.90 4.33
C ASN A 134 18.14 -12.02 4.67
N TYR A 135 17.35 -11.86 5.74
CA TYR A 135 16.32 -12.84 6.10
C TYR A 135 15.32 -13.09 4.97
N ILE A 136 14.83 -12.04 4.29
CA ILE A 136 13.93 -12.17 3.14
C ILE A 136 14.58 -13.00 2.01
N ASN A 137 15.90 -12.91 1.84
CA ASN A 137 16.62 -13.58 0.77
C ASN A 137 17.03 -15.03 1.10
N THR A 138 17.23 -15.35 2.37
CA THR A 138 17.63 -16.69 2.81
C THR A 138 16.45 -17.67 2.89
N ILE A 139 15.22 -17.18 3.08
CA ILE A 139 14.05 -18.04 3.36
C ILE A 139 13.32 -18.58 2.13
#